data_AF-A0A6D2KWZ0-F1
#
_entry.id   AF-A0A6D2KWZ0-F1
#
_cell.length_a   1.000
_cell.length_b   1.000
_cell.length_c   1.000
_cell.angle_alpha   90.00
_cell.angle_beta   90.00
_cell.angle_gamma   90.00
#
_symmetry.space_group_name_H-M   'P 1'
#
loop_
_entity.id
_entity.type
_entity.pdbx_description
1 polymer ?
#
loop_
_entity_poly.entity_id
_entity_poly.type
_entity_poly.pdbx_seq_one_letter_code
_entity_poly.pdbx_strand_id
1 'polypeptide(L)'
;MPSERNDESALSSRETNHLSREVEDFIKDTIDHSLGLPISMESLQKKLYTAEESQRRLRDQYLSLVSRLKEKDHVIDRVRSESSMNAQALKKFVDENQKLANECGNLLNQCKKLERECLLYHQDRDALMEFGNESDERAREAETRVRQLEDELARISGELQNCKRQIGSAQVVDEESKPLEEDLLDAVLGSVISKEEAMVGRVFLEANIGDKSCQALLSNWDRLKPSTQKVLSLVSKAKKFEKEKECIILNLAKAEQEVELVSKQNRELDKENRKLLRQQQSPLGSAKSNKRKSPKMMSSPIEKRLELSSSPEVCRKPLSPVSNKLTRF
;
A
#
# COMPACT_ATOMS: atom_id res chain seq x y z
N MET A 1 90.91 24.90 42.13
CA MET A 1 91.98 25.64 42.83
C MET A 1 91.29 26.63 43.74
N PRO A 2 91.25 26.44 45.08
CA PRO A 2 92.40 26.10 45.91
C PRO A 2 92.21 24.92 46.90
N SER A 3 93.33 24.22 47.08
CA SER A 3 93.86 23.50 48.25
C SER A 3 93.05 22.43 48.99
N GLU A 4 93.40 21.19 48.64
CA GLU A 4 93.51 20.05 49.54
C GLU A 4 94.53 20.29 50.66
N ARG A 5 94.24 19.77 51.86
CA ARG A 5 95.19 19.04 52.72
C ARG A 5 94.43 18.29 53.84
N ASN A 6 94.40 16.97 53.69
CA ASN A 6 94.70 15.89 54.67
C ASN A 6 95.22 16.37 56.05
N ASP A 7 94.92 15.72 57.18
CA ASP A 7 95.14 14.30 57.44
C ASP A 7 94.34 13.80 58.67
N GLU A 8 94.24 12.47 58.66
CA GLU A 8 93.70 11.53 59.62
C GLU A 8 94.04 11.78 61.10
N SER A 9 93.08 11.47 61.99
CA SER A 9 93.42 10.96 63.32
C SER A 9 92.34 10.01 63.87
N ALA A 10 92.83 8.84 64.30
CA ALA A 10 92.29 7.89 65.30
C ALA A 10 90.97 7.17 64.98
N LEU A 11 91.00 5.90 64.56
CA LEU A 11 91.20 4.67 65.37
C LEU A 11 90.08 4.35 66.37
N SER A 12 89.68 3.07 66.32
CA SER A 12 88.90 2.29 67.30
C SER A 12 87.38 2.31 67.11
N SER A 13 86.82 1.45 66.25
CA SER A 13 86.45 0.06 66.60
C SER A 13 85.53 -0.06 67.81
N ARG A 14 84.36 -0.67 67.54
CA ARG A 14 83.26 -1.08 68.43
C ARG A 14 82.24 -0.01 68.82
N GLU A 15 81.27 0.16 67.93
CA GLU A 15 79.89 0.41 68.37
C GLU A 15 79.44 -0.78 69.24
N THR A 16 79.65 -0.67 70.54
CA THR A 16 78.95 -1.49 71.52
C THR A 16 77.49 -1.04 71.50
N ASN A 17 76.64 -1.84 70.85
CA ASN A 17 75.18 -1.78 70.98
C ASN A 17 74.80 -2.00 72.45
N HIS A 18 74.88 -0.97 73.28
CA HIS A 18 74.35 -1.02 74.64
C HIS A 18 72.83 -0.93 74.55
N LEU A 19 72.18 -2.06 74.79
CA LEU A 19 70.74 -2.11 75.01
C LEU A 19 70.44 -1.29 76.27
N SER A 20 69.24 -0.68 76.34
CA SER A 20 68.83 0.00 77.57
C SER A 20 68.88 -0.97 78.73
N ARG A 21 69.26 -0.51 79.92
CA ARG A 21 69.34 -1.34 81.14
C ARG A 21 68.04 -2.12 81.40
N GLU A 22 66.90 -1.51 81.08
CA GLU A 22 65.60 -2.20 81.16
C GLU A 22 65.46 -3.39 80.21
N VAL A 23 66.08 -3.31 79.04
CA VAL A 23 66.11 -4.38 78.03
C VAL A 23 67.11 -5.45 78.44
N GLU A 24 68.26 -5.07 78.99
CA GLU A 24 69.26 -6.00 79.55
C GLU A 24 68.67 -6.81 80.72
N ASP A 25 67.98 -6.15 81.65
CA ASP A 25 67.28 -6.79 82.77
C ASP A 25 66.14 -7.70 82.29
N PHE A 26 65.38 -7.29 81.27
CA PHE A 26 64.34 -8.13 80.66
C PHE A 26 64.90 -9.37 79.96
N ILE A 27 66.03 -9.23 79.26
CA ILE A 27 66.73 -10.35 78.60
C ILE A 27 67.24 -11.32 79.66
N LYS A 28 67.89 -10.82 80.71
CA LYS A 28 68.38 -11.63 81.82
C LYS A 28 67.25 -12.40 82.49
N ASP A 29 66.16 -11.74 82.88
CA ASP A 29 64.99 -12.39 83.48
C ASP A 29 64.35 -13.44 82.57
N THR A 30 64.40 -13.22 81.25
CA THR A 30 63.88 -14.16 80.25
C THR A 30 64.78 -15.39 80.10
N ILE A 31 66.10 -15.21 80.16
CA ILE A 31 67.09 -16.29 80.17
C ILE A 31 66.96 -17.10 81.46
N ASP A 32 66.93 -16.44 82.62
CA ASP A 32 66.80 -17.07 83.93
C ASP A 32 65.51 -17.90 84.01
N HIS A 33 64.38 -17.36 83.50
CA HIS A 33 63.13 -18.11 83.38
C HIS A 33 63.27 -19.36 82.50
N SER A 34 63.94 -19.25 81.36
CA SER A 34 64.14 -20.35 80.40
C SER A 34 65.02 -21.48 80.97
N LEU A 35 65.91 -21.13 81.92
CA LEU A 35 66.76 -22.07 82.67
C LEU A 35 66.05 -22.67 83.90
N GLY A 36 64.78 -22.34 84.14
CA GLY A 36 63.99 -22.85 85.27
C GLY A 36 64.25 -22.15 86.61
N LEU A 37 64.93 -20.99 86.60
CA LEU A 37 65.15 -20.19 87.79
C LEU A 37 63.88 -19.39 88.17
N PRO A 38 63.64 -19.14 89.46
CA PRO A 38 62.47 -18.38 89.90
C PRO A 38 62.52 -16.94 89.41
N ILE A 39 61.46 -16.51 88.72
CA ILE A 39 61.31 -15.13 88.26
C ILE A 39 61.06 -14.21 89.46
N SER A 40 61.65 -13.01 89.44
CA SER A 40 61.34 -11.98 90.43
C SER A 40 59.87 -11.53 90.35
N MET A 41 59.25 -11.22 91.50
CA MET A 41 57.87 -10.75 91.55
C MET A 41 57.66 -9.48 90.72
N GLU A 42 58.64 -8.58 90.72
CA GLU A 42 58.64 -7.33 89.96
C GLU A 42 58.59 -7.57 88.44
N SER A 43 59.38 -8.53 87.94
CA SER A 43 59.38 -8.91 86.52
C SER A 43 58.04 -9.53 86.10
N LEU A 44 57.44 -10.36 86.95
CA LEU A 44 56.12 -10.93 86.71
C LEU A 44 55.02 -9.84 86.67
N GLN A 45 55.05 -8.88 87.59
CA GLN A 45 54.12 -7.75 87.61
C GLN A 45 54.27 -6.86 86.36
N LYS A 46 55.51 -6.57 85.94
CA LYS A 46 55.78 -5.80 84.72
C LYS A 46 55.25 -6.53 83.48
N LYS A 47 55.46 -7.85 83.38
CA LYS A 47 54.91 -8.69 82.28
C LYS A 47 53.38 -8.76 82.29
N LEU A 48 52.77 -8.86 83.47
CA LEU A 48 51.31 -8.84 83.60
C LEU A 48 50.74 -7.48 83.15
N TYR A 49 51.30 -6.38 83.63
CA TYR A 49 50.88 -5.03 83.26
C TYR A 49 51.02 -4.78 81.75
N THR A 50 52.16 -5.14 81.14
CA THR A 50 52.35 -4.97 79.70
C THR A 50 51.42 -5.86 78.88
N ALA A 51 51.16 -7.09 79.31
CA ALA A 51 50.19 -7.97 78.68
C ALA A 51 48.76 -7.38 78.76
N GLU A 52 48.32 -6.92 79.93
CA GLU A 52 47.01 -6.29 80.11
C GLU A 52 46.85 -5.02 79.26
N GLU A 53 47.86 -4.15 79.23
CA GLU A 53 47.86 -2.93 78.42
C GLU A 53 47.82 -3.24 76.92
N SER A 54 48.60 -4.24 76.47
CA SER A 54 48.53 -4.71 75.08
C SER A 54 47.15 -5.27 74.72
N GLN A 55 46.52 -5.99 75.65
CA GLN A 55 45.19 -6.55 75.47
C GLN A 55 44.13 -5.44 75.42
N ARG A 56 44.23 -4.39 76.25
CA ARG A 56 43.35 -3.21 76.18
C ARG A 56 43.46 -2.52 74.84
N ARG A 57 44.68 -2.21 74.38
CA ARG A 57 44.93 -1.59 73.06
C ARG A 57 44.36 -2.42 71.91
N LEU A 58 44.54 -3.75 71.95
CA LEU A 58 43.98 -4.64 70.93
C LEU A 58 42.45 -4.62 70.94
N ARG A 59 41.82 -4.62 72.12
CA ARG A 59 40.36 -4.50 72.25
C ARG A 59 39.86 -3.17 71.67
N ASP A 60 40.52 -2.07 71.95
CA ASP A 60 40.15 -0.75 71.44
C ASP A 60 40.28 -0.69 69.90
N GLN A 61 41.36 -1.24 69.36
CA GLN A 61 41.53 -1.37 67.90
C GLN A 61 40.45 -2.25 67.26
N TYR A 62 40.12 -3.38 67.89
CA TYR A 62 39.06 -4.26 67.43
C TYR A 62 37.69 -3.54 67.42
N LEU A 63 37.35 -2.84 68.49
CA LEU A 63 36.10 -2.08 68.58
C LEU A 63 36.03 -0.96 67.54
N SER A 64 37.14 -0.23 67.33
CA SER A 64 37.25 0.78 66.28
C SER A 64 37.02 0.18 64.89
N LEU A 65 37.64 -0.97 64.61
CA LEU A 65 37.50 -1.65 63.33
C LEU A 65 36.06 -2.14 63.09
N VAL A 66 35.41 -2.70 64.13
CA VAL A 66 34.02 -3.14 64.07
C VAL A 66 33.08 -1.96 63.81
N SER A 67 33.31 -0.81 64.47
CA SER A 67 32.53 0.41 64.22
C SER A 67 32.66 0.87 62.76
N ARG A 68 33.89 0.88 62.24
CA ARG A 68 34.16 1.25 60.85
C ARG A 68 33.56 0.27 59.85
N LEU A 69 33.53 -1.02 60.16
CA LEU A 69 32.89 -2.04 59.30
C LEU A 69 31.38 -1.78 59.19
N LYS A 70 30.70 -1.55 60.33
CA LYS A 70 29.26 -1.21 60.35
C LYS A 70 28.94 0.05 59.55
N GLU A 71 29.78 1.08 59.67
CA GLU A 71 29.62 2.30 58.88
C GLU A 71 29.72 2.01 57.36
N LYS A 72 30.67 1.17 56.96
CA LYS A 72 30.82 0.76 55.56
C LYS A 72 29.63 -0.07 55.07
N ASP A 73 29.11 -0.97 55.89
CA ASP A 73 27.90 -1.73 55.56
C ASP A 73 26.70 -0.80 55.33
N HIS A 74 26.50 0.20 56.19
CA HIS A 74 25.45 1.22 55.98
C HIS A 74 25.64 2.05 54.70
N VAL A 75 26.88 2.37 54.33
CA VAL A 75 27.15 3.03 53.04
C VAL A 75 26.79 2.10 51.88
N ILE A 76 27.18 0.83 51.94
CA ILE A 76 26.85 -0.17 50.91
C ILE A 76 25.33 -0.30 50.73
N ASP A 77 24.57 -0.40 51.81
CA ASP A 77 23.12 -0.54 51.75
C ASP A 77 22.45 0.71 51.15
N ARG A 78 22.93 1.91 51.51
CA ARG A 78 22.46 3.16 50.88
C ARG A 78 22.72 3.16 49.37
N VAL A 79 23.96 2.87 48.96
CA VAL A 79 24.33 2.83 47.53
C VAL A 79 23.53 1.77 46.77
N ARG A 80 23.27 0.60 47.37
CA ARG A 80 22.43 -0.43 46.78
C ARG A 80 20.99 0.04 46.59
N SER A 81 20.42 0.69 47.60
CA SER A 81 19.06 1.23 47.53
C SER A 81 18.93 2.32 46.45
N GLU A 82 19.89 3.24 46.39
CA GLU A 82 19.95 4.30 45.38
C GLU A 82 20.12 3.73 43.97
N SER A 83 21.05 2.78 43.79
CA SER A 83 21.26 2.10 42.51
C SER A 83 20.01 1.37 42.03
N SER A 84 19.28 0.72 42.95
CA SER A 84 18.01 0.05 42.64
C SER A 84 16.93 1.05 42.19
N MET A 85 16.78 2.17 42.89
CA MET A 85 15.82 3.21 42.52
C MET A 85 16.17 3.83 41.15
N ASN A 86 17.45 4.11 40.91
CA ASN A 86 17.94 4.64 39.64
C ASN A 86 17.70 3.65 38.50
N ALA A 87 17.96 2.36 38.70
CA ALA A 87 17.69 1.32 37.71
C ALA A 87 16.20 1.24 37.34
N GLN A 88 15.30 1.37 38.33
CA GLN A 88 13.86 1.39 38.09
C GLN A 88 13.41 2.66 37.33
N ALA A 89 13.98 3.82 37.67
CA ALA A 89 13.70 5.06 36.96
C ALA A 89 14.15 4.99 35.51
N LEU A 90 15.37 4.50 35.25
CA LEU A 90 15.89 4.27 33.91
C LEU A 90 15.02 3.31 33.11
N LYS A 91 14.58 2.20 33.72
CA LYS A 91 13.68 1.25 33.07
C LYS A 91 12.37 1.93 32.63
N LYS A 92 11.72 2.71 33.50
CA LYS A 92 10.50 3.44 33.15
C LYS A 92 10.72 4.42 32.01
N PHE A 93 11.84 5.15 32.03
CA PHE A 93 12.20 6.08 30.97
C PHE A 93 12.40 5.38 29.62
N VAL A 94 13.05 4.22 29.61
CA VAL A 94 13.20 3.39 28.40
C VAL A 94 11.85 2.92 27.88
N ASP A 95 10.96 2.43 28.76
CA ASP A 95 9.62 1.98 28.38
C ASP A 95 8.78 3.12 27.77
N GLU A 96 8.84 4.32 28.37
CA GLU A 96 8.16 5.53 27.86
C GLU A 96 8.73 5.99 26.51
N ASN A 97 10.05 6.00 26.35
CA ASN A 97 10.69 6.33 25.07
C ASN A 97 10.32 5.33 23.97
N GLN A 98 10.25 4.03 24.30
CA GLN A 98 9.83 3.02 23.34
C GLN A 98 8.36 3.23 22.93
N LYS A 99 7.49 3.60 23.88
CA LYS A 99 6.10 3.95 23.59
C LYS A 99 6.01 5.18 22.67
N LEU A 100 6.75 6.24 22.97
CA LEU A 100 6.82 7.45 22.14
C LEU A 100 7.33 7.13 20.72
N ALA A 101 8.37 6.31 20.60
CA ALA A 101 8.89 5.90 19.28
C ALA A 101 7.82 5.16 18.46
N ASN A 102 7.04 4.28 19.10
CA ASN A 102 5.93 3.58 18.44
C ASN A 102 4.82 4.56 18.01
N GLU A 103 4.47 5.54 18.85
CA GLU A 103 3.48 6.58 18.52
C GLU A 103 3.97 7.46 17.36
N CYS A 104 5.24 7.87 17.34
CA CYS A 104 5.86 8.56 16.21
C CYS A 104 5.80 7.73 14.93
N GLY A 105 6.07 6.43 15.01
CA GLY A 105 5.95 5.52 13.87
C GLY A 105 4.52 5.44 13.33
N ASN A 106 3.52 5.37 14.22
CA ASN A 106 2.11 5.34 13.84
C ASN A 106 1.68 6.65 13.17
N LEU A 107 2.06 7.80 13.73
CA LEU A 107 1.78 9.11 13.16
C LEU A 107 2.44 9.27 11.78
N LEU A 108 3.69 8.84 11.62
CA LEU A 108 4.38 8.85 10.34
C LEU A 108 3.64 8.02 9.28
N ASN A 109 3.14 6.84 9.66
CA ASN A 109 2.36 6.00 8.75
C ASN A 109 1.04 6.66 8.34
N GLN A 110 0.38 7.36 9.26
CA GLN A 110 -0.82 8.14 8.95
C GLN A 110 -0.52 9.32 8.01
N CYS A 111 0.57 10.07 8.26
CA CYS A 111 1.01 11.14 7.36
C CYS A 111 1.24 10.61 5.94
N LYS A 112 1.98 9.50 5.79
CA LYS A 112 2.21 8.87 4.48
C LYS A 112 0.91 8.42 3.79
N LYS A 113 -0.10 8.02 4.56
CA LYS A 113 -1.42 7.64 4.02
C LYS A 113 -2.16 8.88 3.50
N LEU A 114 -2.15 9.96 4.28
CA LEU A 114 -2.77 11.23 3.89
C LEU A 114 -2.06 11.88 2.70
N GLU A 115 -0.73 11.82 2.63
CA GLU A 115 0.04 12.29 1.48
C GLU A 115 -0.37 11.58 0.18
N ARG A 116 -0.52 10.25 0.23
CA ARG A 116 -1.03 9.46 -0.90
C ARG A 116 -2.44 9.86 -1.30
N GLU A 117 -3.30 10.10 -0.31
CA GLU A 117 -4.68 10.54 -0.55
C GLU A 117 -4.75 11.94 -1.19
N CYS A 118 -3.94 12.88 -0.70
CA CYS A 118 -3.80 14.22 -1.29
C CYS A 118 -3.32 14.14 -2.75
N LEU A 119 -2.34 13.27 -3.04
CA LEU A 119 -1.86 13.06 -4.40
C LEU A 119 -2.98 12.54 -5.32
N LEU A 120 -3.81 11.61 -4.83
CA LEU A 120 -4.97 11.14 -5.58
C LEU A 120 -5.98 12.26 -5.83
N TYR A 121 -6.25 13.12 -4.85
CA TYR A 121 -7.15 14.28 -5.07
C TYR A 121 -6.60 15.27 -6.09
N HIS A 122 -5.29 15.49 -6.11
CA HIS A 122 -4.66 16.31 -7.15
C HIS A 122 -4.83 15.69 -8.53
N GLN A 123 -4.54 14.39 -8.67
CA GLN A 123 -4.73 13.67 -9.93
C GLN A 123 -6.18 13.71 -10.42
N ASP A 124 -7.15 13.47 -9.54
CA ASP A 124 -8.56 13.49 -9.92
C ASP A 124 -9.02 14.89 -10.34
N ARG A 125 -8.57 15.92 -9.64
CA ARG A 125 -8.88 17.32 -9.99
C ARG A 125 -8.33 17.65 -11.38
N ASP A 126 -7.11 17.24 -11.67
CA ASP A 126 -6.47 17.52 -12.96
C ASP A 126 -7.18 16.73 -14.08
N ALA A 127 -7.55 15.46 -13.84
CA ALA A 127 -8.33 14.66 -14.78
C ALA A 127 -9.73 15.24 -15.07
N LEU A 128 -10.41 15.78 -14.05
CA LEU A 128 -11.69 16.45 -14.22
C LEU A 128 -11.57 17.75 -15.02
N MET A 129 -10.46 18.48 -14.84
CA MET A 129 -10.17 19.69 -15.62
C MET A 129 -9.95 19.36 -17.10
N GLU A 130 -9.16 18.32 -17.39
CA GLU A 130 -8.96 17.80 -18.75
C GLU A 130 -10.29 17.38 -19.40
N PHE A 131 -11.11 16.63 -18.66
CA PHE A 131 -12.43 16.22 -19.13
C PHE A 131 -13.33 17.42 -19.46
N GLY A 132 -13.32 18.46 -18.62
CA GLY A 132 -14.05 19.70 -18.89
C GLY A 132 -13.59 20.36 -20.19
N ASN A 133 -12.28 20.50 -20.38
CA ASN A 133 -11.71 21.07 -21.60
C ASN A 133 -12.08 20.26 -22.87
N GLU A 134 -12.02 18.93 -22.79
CA GLU A 134 -12.41 18.04 -23.91
C GLU A 134 -13.91 18.16 -24.23
N SER A 135 -14.75 18.26 -23.20
CA SER A 135 -16.19 18.45 -23.37
C SER A 135 -16.51 19.80 -24.03
N ASP A 136 -15.85 20.87 -23.61
CA ASP A 136 -16.01 22.21 -24.18
C ASP A 136 -15.53 22.30 -25.62
N GLU A 137 -14.42 21.63 -25.97
CA GLU A 137 -13.95 21.53 -27.35
C GLU A 137 -14.98 20.77 -28.21
N ARG A 138 -15.49 19.63 -27.74
CA ARG A 138 -16.51 18.87 -28.46
C ARG A 138 -17.80 19.67 -28.67
N ALA A 139 -18.20 20.46 -27.69
CA ALA A 139 -19.36 21.36 -27.81
C ALA A 139 -19.11 22.43 -28.89
N ARG A 140 -17.93 23.08 -28.87
CA ARG A 140 -17.55 24.07 -29.90
C ARG A 140 -17.48 23.45 -31.30
N GLU A 141 -16.96 22.24 -31.44
CA GLU A 141 -16.96 21.52 -32.72
C GLU A 141 -18.38 21.24 -33.22
N ALA A 142 -19.28 20.79 -32.34
CA ALA A 142 -20.66 20.50 -32.66
C ALA A 142 -21.41 21.77 -33.09
N GLU A 143 -21.27 22.87 -32.35
CA GLU A 143 -21.82 24.18 -32.74
C GLU A 143 -21.30 24.64 -34.10
N THR A 144 -20.01 24.48 -34.36
CA THR A 144 -19.42 24.85 -35.66
C THR A 144 -20.03 24.01 -36.80
N ARG A 145 -20.21 22.70 -36.61
CA ARG A 145 -20.86 21.82 -37.59
C ARG A 145 -22.32 22.20 -37.83
N VAL A 146 -23.05 22.56 -36.78
CA VAL A 146 -24.45 23.02 -36.90
C VAL A 146 -24.51 24.29 -37.74
N ARG A 147 -23.68 25.31 -37.44
CA ARG A 147 -23.64 26.54 -38.24
C ARG A 147 -23.33 26.26 -39.71
N GLN A 148 -22.35 25.39 -39.99
CA GLN A 148 -22.04 24.98 -41.36
C GLN A 148 -23.25 24.35 -42.04
N LEU A 149 -23.94 23.41 -41.39
CA LEU A 149 -25.13 22.77 -41.95
C LEU A 149 -26.30 23.77 -42.13
N GLU A 150 -26.46 24.72 -41.22
CA GLU A 150 -27.45 25.80 -41.34
C GLU A 150 -27.16 26.67 -42.57
N ASP A 151 -25.90 27.04 -42.80
CA ASP A 151 -25.47 27.78 -43.99
C ASP A 151 -25.70 26.99 -45.29
N GLU A 152 -25.42 25.68 -45.28
CA GLU A 152 -25.66 24.80 -46.43
C GLU A 152 -27.16 24.63 -46.72
N LEU A 153 -27.98 24.45 -45.69
CA LEU A 153 -29.43 24.38 -45.81
C LEU A 153 -30.00 25.69 -46.33
N ALA A 154 -29.52 26.84 -45.85
CA ALA A 154 -29.93 28.15 -46.33
C ALA A 154 -29.60 28.31 -47.83
N ARG A 155 -28.40 27.89 -48.25
CA ARG A 155 -27.98 27.89 -49.65
C ARG A 155 -28.88 27.00 -50.52
N ILE A 156 -29.05 25.73 -50.15
CA ILE A 156 -29.87 24.76 -50.90
C ILE A 156 -31.34 25.22 -50.95
N SER A 157 -31.87 25.73 -49.83
CA SER A 157 -33.24 26.27 -49.79
C SER A 157 -33.40 27.46 -50.73
N GLY A 158 -32.40 28.36 -50.80
CA GLY A 158 -32.38 29.47 -51.75
C GLY A 158 -32.33 29.01 -53.20
N GLU A 159 -31.49 28.04 -53.52
CA GLU A 159 -31.39 27.40 -54.84
C GLU A 159 -32.72 26.73 -55.24
N LEU A 160 -33.34 25.98 -54.32
CA LEU A 160 -34.64 25.34 -54.54
C LEU A 160 -35.73 26.38 -54.80
N GLN A 161 -35.75 27.49 -54.06
CA GLN A 161 -36.71 28.56 -54.26
C GLN A 161 -36.50 29.28 -55.59
N ASN A 162 -35.24 29.43 -56.04
CA ASN A 162 -34.91 29.92 -57.38
C ASN A 162 -35.42 28.97 -58.47
N CYS A 163 -35.17 27.66 -58.32
CA CYS A 163 -35.64 26.64 -59.26
C CYS A 163 -37.17 26.59 -59.32
N LYS A 164 -37.85 26.65 -58.16
CA LYS A 164 -39.32 26.74 -58.08
C LYS A 164 -39.86 27.97 -58.78
N ARG A 165 -39.19 29.13 -58.67
CA ARG A 165 -39.57 30.34 -59.43
C ARG A 165 -39.41 30.15 -60.93
N GLN A 166 -38.33 29.49 -61.38
CA GLN A 166 -38.11 29.16 -62.80
C GLN A 166 -39.16 28.18 -63.35
N ILE A 167 -39.52 27.15 -62.58
CA ILE A 167 -40.58 26.19 -62.95
C ILE A 167 -41.97 26.86 -62.93
N GLY A 168 -42.27 27.69 -61.92
CA GLY A 168 -43.51 28.46 -61.86
C GLY A 168 -43.65 29.49 -62.99
N SER A 169 -42.54 30.02 -63.52
CA SER A 169 -42.54 30.84 -64.74
C SER A 169 -42.59 30.02 -66.04
N ALA A 170 -42.28 28.72 -65.98
CA ALA A 170 -42.37 27.78 -67.10
C ALA A 170 -43.70 27.01 -67.13
N GLN A 171 -44.64 27.32 -66.22
CA GLN A 171 -45.99 26.76 -66.18
C GLN A 171 -46.92 27.46 -67.19
N VAL A 172 -46.50 27.48 -68.45
CA VAL A 172 -47.40 27.35 -69.58
C VAL A 172 -46.87 26.13 -70.31
N VAL A 173 -47.72 25.12 -70.47
CA VAL A 173 -47.61 23.91 -71.30
C VAL A 173 -47.77 22.61 -70.50
N ASP A 174 -48.89 21.97 -70.83
CA ASP A 174 -49.30 20.56 -70.81
C ASP A 174 -49.59 19.79 -69.51
N GLU A 175 -50.90 19.71 -69.29
CA GLU A 175 -51.67 18.60 -68.72
C GLU A 175 -51.63 17.38 -69.67
N GLU A 176 -50.49 16.69 -69.82
CA GLU A 176 -50.49 15.31 -70.33
C GLU A 176 -49.15 14.58 -70.12
N SER A 177 -48.91 14.05 -68.92
CA SER A 177 -48.14 12.81 -68.77
C SER A 177 -48.33 12.24 -67.38
N LYS A 178 -49.30 11.33 -67.23
CA LYS A 178 -49.21 10.33 -66.17
C LYS A 178 -48.09 9.37 -66.59
N PRO A 179 -46.93 9.30 -65.90
CA PRO A 179 -46.02 8.19 -66.12
C PRO A 179 -46.79 6.90 -65.82
N LEU A 180 -46.72 5.93 -66.72
CA LEU A 180 -47.32 4.62 -66.51
C LEU A 180 -46.76 4.07 -65.19
N GLU A 181 -47.59 3.48 -64.33
CA GLU A 181 -47.16 2.89 -63.04
C GLU A 181 -45.90 2.02 -63.18
N GLU A 182 -45.74 1.38 -64.34
CA GLU A 182 -44.58 0.57 -64.72
C GLU A 182 -43.26 1.37 -64.81
N ASP A 183 -43.28 2.61 -65.31
CA ASP A 183 -42.08 3.45 -65.43
C ASP A 183 -41.60 3.93 -64.06
N LEU A 184 -42.54 4.24 -63.16
CA LEU A 184 -42.25 4.58 -61.78
C LEU A 184 -41.68 3.38 -61.02
N LEU A 185 -42.27 2.19 -61.22
CA LEU A 185 -41.77 0.95 -60.63
C LEU A 185 -40.34 0.64 -61.12
N ASP A 186 -40.06 0.81 -62.41
CA ASP A 186 -38.73 0.56 -62.96
C ASP A 186 -37.68 1.57 -62.48
N ALA A 187 -38.06 2.82 -62.26
CA ALA A 187 -37.23 3.86 -61.65
C ALA A 187 -36.90 3.55 -60.18
N VAL A 188 -37.91 3.18 -59.38
CA VAL A 188 -37.71 2.80 -57.97
C VAL A 188 -36.82 1.56 -57.86
N LEU A 189 -37.12 0.51 -58.62
CA LEU A 189 -36.30 -0.71 -58.62
C LEU A 189 -34.89 -0.45 -59.16
N GLY A 190 -34.71 0.50 -60.08
CA GLY A 190 -33.40 0.91 -60.59
C GLY A 190 -32.54 1.67 -59.57
N SER A 191 -33.16 2.32 -58.58
CA SER A 191 -32.46 2.94 -57.45
C SER A 191 -31.96 1.90 -56.43
N VAL A 192 -32.72 0.81 -56.25
CA VAL A 192 -32.43 -0.22 -55.24
C VAL A 192 -31.51 -1.33 -55.77
N ILE A 193 -31.62 -1.65 -57.07
CA ILE A 193 -30.87 -2.72 -57.72
C ILE A 193 -30.18 -2.18 -58.97
N SER A 194 -28.85 -2.28 -58.96
CA SER A 194 -28.04 -1.89 -60.12
C SER A 194 -28.26 -2.88 -61.28
N LYS A 195 -27.98 -2.43 -62.51
CA LYS A 195 -28.10 -3.30 -63.70
C LYS A 195 -27.26 -4.57 -63.61
N GLU A 196 -26.12 -4.51 -62.92
CA GLU A 196 -25.22 -5.65 -62.71
C GLU A 196 -25.77 -6.65 -61.68
N GLU A 197 -26.49 -6.14 -60.68
CA GLU A 197 -27.13 -6.96 -59.65
C GLU A 197 -28.40 -7.68 -60.14
N ALA A 198 -28.96 -7.34 -61.30
CA ALA A 198 -30.09 -8.05 -61.89
C ALA A 198 -29.74 -9.52 -62.19
N MET A 199 -28.47 -9.83 -62.50
CA MET A 199 -27.99 -11.19 -62.75
C MET A 199 -28.03 -12.08 -61.51
N VAL A 200 -28.03 -11.49 -60.31
CA VAL A 200 -28.18 -12.22 -59.03
C VAL A 200 -29.54 -12.90 -58.92
N GLY A 201 -30.57 -12.34 -59.55
CA GLY A 201 -31.89 -12.96 -59.66
C GLY A 201 -31.88 -14.22 -60.54
N ARG A 202 -31.08 -14.23 -61.61
CA ARG A 202 -30.92 -15.40 -62.50
C ARG A 202 -30.22 -16.56 -61.79
N VAL A 203 -29.12 -16.26 -61.12
CA VAL A 203 -28.35 -17.23 -60.32
C VAL A 203 -29.22 -17.84 -59.21
N PHE A 204 -30.11 -17.04 -58.60
CA PHE A 204 -31.06 -17.54 -57.63
C PHE A 204 -32.05 -18.55 -58.23
N LEU A 205 -32.58 -18.29 -59.42
CA LEU A 205 -33.47 -19.23 -60.08
C LEU A 205 -32.74 -20.53 -60.47
N GLU A 206 -31.49 -20.43 -60.93
CA GLU A 206 -30.63 -21.60 -61.23
C GLU A 206 -30.41 -22.47 -59.99
N ALA A 207 -30.13 -21.83 -58.85
CA ALA A 207 -29.95 -22.53 -57.56
C ALA A 207 -31.25 -23.16 -57.03
N ASN A 208 -32.42 -22.74 -57.51
CA ASN A 208 -33.73 -23.22 -57.08
C ASN A 208 -34.51 -23.90 -58.23
N ILE A 209 -33.81 -24.49 -59.20
CA ILE A 209 -34.43 -25.13 -60.38
C ILE A 209 -35.38 -26.30 -60.05
N GLY A 210 -35.28 -26.85 -58.83
CA GLY A 210 -36.21 -27.86 -58.34
C GLY A 210 -37.64 -27.35 -58.11
N ASP A 211 -37.85 -26.04 -57.99
CA ASP A 211 -39.18 -25.42 -57.95
C ASP A 211 -39.67 -25.17 -59.39
N LYS A 212 -40.83 -25.76 -59.73
CA LYS A 212 -41.45 -25.63 -61.06
C LYS A 212 -41.66 -24.18 -61.49
N SER A 213 -41.91 -23.28 -60.53
CA SER A 213 -42.11 -21.86 -60.76
C SER A 213 -40.78 -21.16 -61.08
N CYS A 214 -39.71 -21.52 -60.36
CA CYS A 214 -38.37 -21.01 -60.64
C CYS A 214 -37.84 -21.50 -62.00
N GLN A 215 -38.12 -22.75 -62.35
CA GLN A 215 -37.80 -23.32 -63.66
C GLN A 215 -38.52 -22.57 -64.80
N ALA A 216 -39.82 -22.28 -64.64
CA ALA A 216 -40.61 -21.56 -65.63
C ALA A 216 -40.16 -20.09 -65.80
N LEU A 217 -39.79 -19.43 -64.70
CA LEU A 217 -39.24 -18.07 -64.73
C LEU A 217 -37.84 -18.05 -65.37
N LEU A 218 -37.00 -19.05 -65.10
CA LEU A 218 -35.66 -19.17 -65.67
C LEU A 218 -35.71 -19.42 -67.18
N SER A 219 -36.60 -20.29 -67.66
CA SER A 219 -36.76 -20.55 -69.09
C SER A 219 -37.26 -19.34 -69.89
N ASN A 220 -37.90 -18.38 -69.22
CA ASN A 220 -38.41 -17.15 -69.82
C ASN A 220 -37.59 -15.92 -69.43
N TRP A 221 -36.41 -16.08 -68.83
CA TRP A 221 -35.63 -14.98 -68.24
C TRP A 221 -35.44 -13.78 -69.17
N ASP A 222 -35.01 -14.03 -70.42
CA ASP A 222 -34.75 -12.99 -71.42
C ASP A 222 -36.04 -12.31 -71.94
N ARG A 223 -37.20 -12.90 -71.64
CA ARG A 223 -38.54 -12.36 -71.97
C ARG A 223 -39.21 -11.66 -70.80
N LEU A 224 -38.62 -11.72 -69.59
CA LEU A 224 -39.13 -11.03 -68.41
C LEU A 224 -38.90 -9.52 -68.54
N LYS A 225 -39.84 -8.73 -68.00
CA LYS A 225 -39.66 -7.28 -67.88
C LYS A 225 -38.44 -6.98 -66.97
N PRO A 226 -37.69 -5.89 -67.22
CA PRO A 226 -36.56 -5.49 -66.38
C PRO A 226 -36.93 -5.34 -64.89
N SER A 227 -38.10 -4.76 -64.60
CA SER A 227 -38.67 -4.67 -63.25
C SER A 227 -38.85 -6.06 -62.61
N THR A 228 -39.36 -7.04 -63.36
CA THR A 228 -39.51 -8.43 -62.87
C THR A 228 -38.15 -9.08 -62.57
N GLN A 229 -37.13 -8.87 -63.42
CA GLN A 229 -35.77 -9.37 -63.18
C GLN A 229 -35.15 -8.75 -61.91
N LYS A 230 -35.36 -7.44 -61.69
CA LYS A 230 -34.93 -6.76 -60.46
C LYS A 230 -35.67 -7.28 -59.23
N VAL A 231 -36.99 -7.51 -59.30
CA VAL A 231 -37.75 -8.12 -58.19
C VAL A 231 -37.19 -9.50 -57.83
N LEU A 232 -36.82 -10.32 -58.81
CA LEU A 232 -36.20 -11.62 -58.55
C LEU A 232 -34.82 -11.51 -57.89
N SER A 233 -34.06 -10.47 -58.22
CA SER A 233 -32.81 -10.15 -57.52
C SER A 233 -33.05 -9.68 -56.07
N LEU A 234 -34.11 -8.91 -55.80
CA LEU A 234 -34.53 -8.59 -54.43
C LEU A 234 -34.90 -9.85 -53.63
N VAL A 235 -35.65 -10.77 -54.24
CA VAL A 235 -36.04 -12.04 -53.60
C VAL A 235 -34.80 -12.86 -53.24
N SER A 236 -33.80 -12.91 -54.13
CA SER A 236 -32.51 -13.55 -53.87
C SER A 236 -31.79 -12.96 -52.65
N LYS A 237 -31.66 -11.63 -52.61
CA LYS A 237 -31.05 -10.91 -51.46
C LYS A 237 -31.83 -11.16 -50.16
N ALA A 238 -33.17 -11.11 -50.20
CA ALA A 238 -34.01 -11.38 -49.05
C ALA A 238 -33.82 -12.81 -48.51
N LYS A 239 -33.75 -13.81 -49.40
CA LYS A 239 -33.48 -15.21 -49.03
C LYS A 239 -32.08 -15.42 -48.45
N LYS A 240 -31.08 -14.70 -48.96
CA LYS A 240 -29.72 -14.71 -48.39
C LYS A 240 -29.71 -14.12 -46.98
N PHE A 241 -30.36 -12.97 -46.77
CA PHE A 241 -30.46 -12.34 -45.46
C PHE A 241 -31.22 -13.18 -44.44
N GLU A 242 -32.25 -13.92 -44.87
CA GLU A 242 -32.96 -14.88 -44.01
C GLU A 242 -32.01 -15.95 -43.44
N LYS A 243 -31.17 -16.55 -44.30
CA LYS A 243 -30.16 -17.54 -43.88
C LYS A 243 -29.06 -16.93 -42.99
N GLU A 244 -28.58 -15.74 -43.35
CA GLU A 244 -27.56 -15.04 -42.55
C GLU A 244 -28.10 -14.68 -41.16
N LYS A 245 -29.36 -14.24 -41.06
CA LYS A 245 -30.05 -13.99 -39.79
C LYS A 245 -30.09 -15.25 -38.92
N GLU A 246 -30.46 -16.41 -39.47
CA GLU A 246 -30.47 -17.66 -38.72
C GLU A 246 -29.08 -18.05 -38.21
N CYS A 247 -28.05 -17.88 -39.05
CA CYS A 247 -26.65 -18.12 -38.66
C CYS A 247 -26.20 -17.19 -37.52
N ILE A 248 -26.54 -15.90 -37.60
CA ILE A 248 -26.23 -14.92 -36.55
C ILE A 248 -26.93 -15.29 -35.25
N ILE A 249 -28.20 -15.71 -35.30
CA ILE A 249 -28.95 -16.16 -34.12
C ILE A 249 -28.25 -17.37 -33.46
N LEU A 250 -27.82 -18.36 -34.24
CA LEU A 250 -27.10 -19.53 -33.72
C LEU A 250 -25.75 -19.14 -33.10
N ASN A 251 -24.99 -18.27 -33.76
CA ASN A 251 -23.70 -17.81 -33.26
C ASN A 251 -23.85 -16.99 -31.97
N LEU A 252 -24.89 -16.16 -31.88
CA LEU A 252 -25.19 -15.40 -30.67
C LEU A 252 -25.53 -16.33 -29.50
N ALA A 253 -26.41 -17.31 -29.71
CA ALA A 253 -26.75 -18.30 -28.69
C ALA A 253 -25.52 -19.08 -28.21
N LYS A 254 -24.59 -19.42 -29.12
CA LYS A 254 -23.33 -20.06 -28.76
C LYS A 254 -22.43 -19.14 -27.94
N ALA A 255 -22.30 -17.87 -28.34
CA ALA A 255 -21.51 -16.89 -27.61
C ALA A 255 -22.06 -16.67 -26.19
N GLU A 256 -23.38 -16.64 -26.02
CA GLU A 256 -24.02 -16.54 -24.70
C GLU A 256 -23.68 -17.75 -23.79
N GLN A 257 -23.70 -18.97 -24.34
CA GLN A 257 -23.29 -20.18 -23.60
C GLN A 257 -21.81 -20.14 -23.18
N GLU A 258 -20.93 -19.68 -24.07
CA GLU A 258 -19.50 -19.53 -23.77
C GLU A 258 -19.27 -18.48 -22.66
N VAL A 259 -19.98 -17.35 -22.70
CA VAL A 259 -19.93 -16.33 -21.65
C VAL A 259 -20.42 -16.89 -20.31
N GLU A 260 -21.49 -17.70 -20.30
CA GLU A 260 -21.98 -18.33 -19.07
C GLU A 260 -20.94 -19.30 -18.48
N LEU A 261 -20.30 -20.12 -19.33
CA LEU A 261 -19.24 -21.06 -18.92
C LEU A 261 -18.06 -20.29 -18.31
N VAL A 262 -17.56 -19.26 -19.00
CA VAL A 262 -16.43 -18.44 -18.53
C VAL A 262 -16.80 -17.71 -17.22
N SER A 263 -18.05 -17.23 -17.08
CA SER A 263 -18.53 -16.62 -15.84
C SER A 263 -18.51 -17.61 -14.67
N LYS A 264 -18.94 -18.86 -14.89
CA LYS A 264 -18.86 -19.93 -13.88
C LYS A 264 -17.42 -20.22 -13.48
N GLN A 265 -16.52 -20.39 -14.45
CA GLN A 265 -15.10 -20.62 -14.21
C GLN A 265 -14.44 -19.46 -13.44
N ASN A 266 -14.74 -18.21 -13.81
CA ASN A 266 -14.23 -17.03 -13.09
C ASN A 266 -14.72 -16.99 -11.64
N ARG A 267 -15.99 -17.33 -11.38
CA ARG A 267 -16.51 -17.42 -10.01
C ARG A 267 -15.81 -18.49 -9.17
N GLU A 268 -15.43 -19.62 -9.78
CA GLU A 268 -14.67 -20.68 -9.12
C GLU A 268 -13.23 -20.24 -8.82
N LEU A 269 -12.56 -19.63 -9.81
CA LEU A 269 -11.22 -19.06 -9.63
C LEU A 269 -11.20 -17.98 -8.55
N ASP A 270 -12.20 -17.11 -8.50
CA ASP A 270 -12.33 -16.10 -7.44
C ASP A 270 -12.48 -16.71 -6.06
N LYS A 271 -13.22 -17.82 -5.93
CA LYS A 271 -13.36 -18.55 -4.66
C LYS A 271 -12.01 -19.14 -4.23
N GLU A 272 -11.26 -19.75 -5.15
CA GLU A 272 -9.94 -20.31 -4.85
C GLU A 272 -8.91 -19.21 -4.51
N ASN A 273 -8.88 -18.11 -5.27
CA ASN A 273 -8.02 -16.97 -4.96
C ASN A 273 -8.29 -16.39 -3.57
N ARG A 274 -9.57 -16.27 -3.16
CA ARG A 274 -9.92 -15.84 -1.80
C ARG A 274 -9.46 -16.84 -0.73
N LYS A 275 -9.53 -18.16 -1.00
CA LYS A 275 -9.01 -19.18 -0.08
C LYS A 275 -7.49 -19.08 0.07
N LEU A 276 -6.76 -18.92 -1.04
CA LEU A 276 -5.31 -18.74 -1.02
C LEU A 276 -4.90 -17.47 -0.28
N LEU A 277 -5.59 -16.35 -0.49
CA LEU A 277 -5.34 -15.11 0.25
C LEU A 277 -5.51 -15.31 1.77
N ARG A 278 -6.54 -16.06 2.19
CA ARG A 278 -6.77 -16.39 3.60
C ARG A 278 -5.71 -17.32 4.18
N GLN A 279 -5.16 -18.25 3.38
CA GLN A 279 -4.06 -19.11 3.81
C GLN A 279 -2.76 -18.30 4.00
N GLN A 280 -2.49 -17.32 3.15
CA GLN A 280 -1.34 -16.42 3.30
C GLN A 280 -1.48 -15.43 4.47
N GLN A 281 -2.70 -15.18 4.94
CA GLN A 281 -2.98 -14.29 6.07
C GLN A 281 -3.08 -14.99 7.44
N SER A 282 -2.81 -16.31 7.54
CA SER A 282 -2.70 -16.96 8.85
C SER A 282 -1.37 -16.61 9.53
N PRO A 283 -1.36 -15.95 10.70
CA PRO A 283 -0.15 -15.77 11.48
C PRO A 283 0.22 -17.08 12.19
N LEU A 284 1.51 -17.38 12.24
CA LEU A 284 2.08 -18.31 13.18
C LEU A 284 1.61 -18.01 14.62
N GLY A 285 1.30 -19.06 15.37
CA GLY A 285 1.51 -19.08 16.82
C GLY A 285 0.34 -18.59 17.69
N SER A 286 -0.64 -19.45 17.89
CA SER A 286 -1.53 -19.42 19.05
C SER A 286 -0.72 -19.71 20.32
N ALA A 287 -0.59 -18.72 21.22
CA ALA A 287 -0.14 -18.92 22.59
C ALA A 287 -1.21 -18.43 23.58
N LYS A 288 -1.55 -19.34 24.47
CA LYS A 288 -2.68 -19.40 25.39
C LYS A 288 -2.18 -18.98 26.78
N SER A 289 -2.73 -17.94 27.42
CA SER A 289 -2.70 -17.84 28.89
C SER A 289 -3.62 -16.75 29.49
N ASN A 290 -4.61 -17.26 30.23
CA ASN A 290 -5.00 -16.92 31.60
C ASN A 290 -5.54 -15.53 32.01
N LYS A 291 -6.81 -15.60 32.44
CA LYS A 291 -7.56 -14.79 33.41
C LYS A 291 -6.70 -14.11 34.50
N ARG A 292 -6.96 -12.82 34.75
CA ARG A 292 -7.12 -12.26 36.11
C ARG A 292 -7.94 -10.96 36.10
N LYS A 293 -8.73 -10.79 37.15
CA LYS A 293 -9.73 -9.73 37.40
C LYS A 293 -9.08 -8.41 37.87
N SER A 294 -9.61 -7.29 37.36
CA SER A 294 -9.89 -5.91 37.88
C SER A 294 -9.05 -5.28 39.01
N PRO A 295 -8.89 -3.94 39.07
CA PRO A 295 -9.99 -3.04 39.53
C PRO A 295 -10.15 -1.69 38.79
N LYS A 296 -11.36 -1.11 38.95
CA LYS A 296 -11.78 0.25 38.60
C LYS A 296 -11.05 1.29 39.47
N MET A 297 -10.71 2.46 38.90
CA MET A 297 -10.95 3.79 39.48
C MET A 297 -10.71 4.93 38.45
N MET A 298 -11.77 5.71 38.21
CA MET A 298 -11.88 7.16 38.05
C MET A 298 -10.75 7.97 37.36
N SER A 299 -11.03 8.51 36.17
CA SER A 299 -10.79 9.92 35.81
C SER A 299 -11.50 10.32 34.50
N SER A 300 -11.78 11.62 34.40
CA SER A 300 -12.87 12.32 33.70
C SER A 300 -12.87 12.33 32.16
N PRO A 301 -13.99 12.70 31.51
CA PRO A 301 -14.12 12.74 30.06
C PRO A 301 -13.64 14.08 29.49
N ILE A 302 -12.64 14.02 28.61
CA ILE A 302 -12.42 15.07 27.61
C ILE A 302 -12.73 14.49 26.25
N GLU A 303 -13.87 14.92 25.74
CA GLU A 303 -14.31 14.80 24.38
C GLU A 303 -13.29 15.47 23.45
N LYS A 304 -12.76 14.67 22.53
CA LYS A 304 -12.64 14.92 21.08
C LYS A 304 -11.58 13.99 20.50
N ARG A 305 -11.87 12.70 20.62
CA ARG A 305 -11.23 11.67 19.80
C ARG A 305 -11.95 11.73 18.45
N LEU A 306 -11.31 12.29 17.44
CA LEU A 306 -11.72 12.08 16.05
C LEU A 306 -11.53 10.59 15.77
N GLU A 307 -12.58 9.81 16.02
CA GLU A 307 -12.71 8.45 15.55
C GLU A 307 -12.89 8.50 14.03
N LEU A 308 -11.77 8.55 13.32
CA LEU A 308 -11.74 8.11 11.93
C LEU A 308 -11.93 6.60 11.97
N SER A 309 -13.19 6.22 11.86
CA SER A 309 -13.68 4.87 11.73
C SER A 309 -12.76 4.05 10.81
N SER A 310 -12.24 2.97 11.38
CA SER A 310 -11.62 1.85 10.66
C SER A 310 -12.68 1.17 9.78
N SER A 311 -13.03 1.83 8.69
CA SER A 311 -13.77 1.24 7.57
C SER A 311 -12.80 0.36 6.77
N PRO A 312 -13.24 -0.75 6.13
CA PRO A 312 -12.36 -1.60 5.36
C PRO A 312 -11.69 -0.76 4.26
N GLU A 313 -10.35 -0.78 4.24
CA GLU A 313 -9.53 -0.04 3.28
C GLU A 313 -9.81 -0.50 1.86
N VAL A 314 -10.79 0.14 1.21
CA VAL A 314 -10.87 0.18 -0.24
C VAL A 314 -9.93 1.30 -0.67
N CYS A 315 -8.67 0.97 -0.99
CA CYS A 315 -7.79 1.92 -1.68
C CYS A 315 -8.49 2.37 -2.97
N ARG A 316 -8.95 3.63 -2.99
CA ARG A 316 -9.59 4.21 -4.17
C ARG A 316 -8.56 4.30 -5.29
N LYS A 317 -8.97 3.96 -6.52
CA LYS A 317 -8.14 4.12 -7.71
C LYS A 317 -8.35 5.54 -8.26
N PRO A 318 -7.31 6.15 -8.84
CA PRO A 318 -7.45 7.44 -9.51
C PRO A 318 -8.46 7.34 -10.65
N LEU A 319 -9.16 8.45 -10.93
CA LEU A 319 -10.02 8.55 -12.10
C LEU A 319 -9.16 8.39 -13.36
N SER A 320 -9.49 7.39 -14.20
CA SER A 320 -8.82 7.18 -15.48
C SER A 320 -9.35 8.16 -16.53
N PRO A 321 -8.49 8.71 -17.42
CA PRO A 321 -8.94 9.50 -18.56
C PRO A 321 -9.91 8.68 -19.41
N VAL A 322 -11.09 9.23 -19.69
CA VAL A 322 -12.10 8.59 -20.53
C VAL A 322 -11.63 8.68 -21.98
N SER A 323 -10.74 7.76 -22.37
CA SER A 323 -10.38 7.58 -23.77
C SER A 323 -11.55 6.91 -24.50
N ASN A 324 -12.44 7.74 -25.04
CA ASN A 324 -13.51 7.31 -25.93
C ASN A 324 -12.88 6.74 -27.21
N LYS A 325 -12.62 5.43 -27.22
CA LYS A 325 -12.55 4.65 -28.46
C LYS A 325 -13.97 4.50 -29.01
N LEU A 326 -14.54 5.58 -29.55
CA LEU A 326 -15.64 5.44 -30.49
C LEU A 326 -15.02 5.27 -31.88
N THR A 327 -14.85 3.99 -32.23
CA THR A 327 -14.76 3.52 -33.60
C THR A 327 -15.86 4.18 -34.43
N ARG A 328 -15.45 4.99 -35.42
CA ARG A 328 -16.28 5.34 -36.58
C ARG A 328 -16.73 4.02 -37.22
N PHE A 329 -18.04 3.77 -37.21
CA PHE A 329 -18.70 2.87 -38.14
C PHE A 329 -19.37 3.70 -39.23
#